data_AF-A0A3D0CBJ1-F1
#
_entry.id   AF-A0A3D0CBJ1-F1
#
_cell.length_a   1.000
_cell.length_b   1.000
_cell.length_c   1.000
_cell.angle_alpha   90.00
_cell.angle_beta   90.00
_cell.angle_gamma   90.00
#
_symmetry.space_group_name_H-M   'P 1'
#
loop_
_entity.id
_entity.type
_entity.pdbx_description
1 polymer ?
#
loop_
_entity_poly.entity_id
_entity_poly.type
_entity_poly.pdbx_seq_one_letter_code
_entity_poly.pdbx_strand_id
1 'polypeptide(L)'
;MKRTSISRTLLTRVLSVYFILTISVTGIQIIAEYFNTKSHINSELLTLQKTISGSLTRAVWELNTQQAVDISEGLIAIPMIKGITVTDEANNVITQLGEILSTPSQTSKDSFNEHQSISSLAEGLFGHSFPLIFEFSGRTTTVGTVTLLSSNDVIFSRIEVGI
;
A
#
# COMPACT_ATOMS: atom_id res chain seq x y z
N MET A 1 47.84 -37.13 -0.39
CA MET A 1 47.61 -35.80 -0.99
C MET A 1 46.70 -35.95 -2.21
N LYS A 2 45.42 -35.54 -2.15
CA LYS A 2 44.52 -35.58 -3.31
C LYS A 2 44.94 -34.48 -4.29
N ARG A 3 45.52 -34.86 -5.45
CA ARG A 3 45.82 -33.92 -6.54
C ARG A 3 44.49 -33.48 -7.15
N THR A 4 44.06 -32.25 -6.88
CA THR A 4 42.93 -31.65 -7.59
C THR A 4 43.32 -31.50 -9.06
N SER A 5 42.56 -32.14 -9.96
CA SER A 5 42.73 -31.92 -11.40
C SER A 5 42.66 -30.42 -11.69
N ILE A 6 43.60 -29.92 -12.50
CA ILE A 6 43.69 -28.52 -12.93
C ILE A 6 42.33 -28.05 -13.49
N SER A 7 41.64 -28.93 -14.22
CA SER A 7 40.29 -28.69 -14.74
C SER A 7 39.27 -28.41 -13.63
N ARG A 8 39.37 -29.08 -12.47
CA ARG A 8 38.46 -28.85 -11.33
C ARG A 8 38.71 -27.50 -10.66
N THR A 9 39.98 -27.12 -10.50
CA THR A 9 40.35 -25.82 -9.91
C THR A 9 39.94 -24.67 -10.83
N LEU A 10 40.17 -24.81 -12.15
CA LEU A 10 39.77 -23.84 -13.15
C LEU A 10 38.24 -23.69 -13.21
N LEU A 11 37.52 -24.81 -13.31
CA LEU A 11 36.06 -24.84 -13.39
C LEU A 11 35.42 -24.21 -12.15
N THR A 12 35.90 -24.55 -10.95
CA THR A 12 35.34 -24.02 -9.70
C THR A 12 35.57 -22.50 -9.59
N ARG A 13 36.78 -22.03 -9.92
CA ARG A 13 37.10 -20.58 -9.90
C ARG A 13 36.18 -19.79 -10.83
N VAL A 14 36.05 -20.25 -12.06
CA VAL A 14 35.25 -19.58 -13.09
C VAL A 14 33.77 -19.61 -12.68
N LEU A 15 33.24 -20.78 -12.31
CA LEU A 15 31.84 -20.94 -11.90
C LEU A 15 31.49 -20.09 -10.67
N SER A 16 32.36 -20.04 -9.66
CA SER A 16 32.12 -19.23 -8.46
C SER A 16 32.07 -17.73 -8.76
N VAL A 17 32.94 -17.22 -9.64
CA VAL A 17 32.91 -15.80 -10.04
C VAL A 17 31.62 -15.47 -10.78
N TYR A 18 31.22 -16.30 -11.75
CA TYR A 18 29.95 -16.12 -12.45
C TYR A 18 28.76 -16.19 -11.50
N PHE A 19 28.74 -17.17 -10.59
CA PHE A 19 27.67 -17.32 -9.61
C PHE A 19 27.52 -16.09 -8.70
N ILE A 20 28.63 -15.55 -8.20
CA ILE A 20 28.63 -14.33 -7.37
C ILE A 20 28.12 -13.14 -8.18
N LEU A 21 28.59 -13.00 -9.43
CA LEU A 21 28.15 -11.93 -10.31
C LEU A 21 26.63 -12.03 -10.58
N THR A 22 26.14 -13.23 -10.90
CA THR A 22 24.71 -13.48 -11.10
C THR A 22 23.89 -13.12 -9.88
N ILE A 23 24.27 -13.59 -8.68
CA ILE A 23 23.57 -13.23 -7.43
C ILE A 23 23.55 -11.73 -7.20
N SER A 24 24.66 -11.04 -7.45
CA SER A 24 24.76 -9.60 -7.28
C SER A 24 23.80 -8.86 -8.22
N VAL A 25 23.83 -9.19 -9.51
CA VAL A 25 22.97 -8.58 -10.52
C VAL A 25 21.49 -8.87 -10.23
N THR A 26 21.15 -10.12 -9.93
CA THR A 26 19.77 -10.52 -9.60
C THR A 26 19.29 -9.87 -8.30
N GLY A 27 20.14 -9.77 -7.28
CA GLY A 27 19.80 -9.09 -6.03
C GLY A 27 19.48 -7.61 -6.25
N ILE A 28 20.32 -6.91 -7.02
CA ILE A 28 20.08 -5.50 -7.38
C ILE A 28 18.78 -5.37 -8.17
N GLN A 29 18.52 -6.27 -9.13
CA GLN A 29 17.30 -6.25 -9.93
C GLN A 29 16.05 -6.39 -9.06
N ILE A 30 16.01 -7.38 -8.15
CA ILE A 30 14.88 -7.60 -7.24
C ILE A 30 14.65 -6.38 -6.34
N ILE A 31 15.72 -5.77 -5.81
CA ILE A 31 15.60 -4.58 -4.97
C ILE A 31 15.03 -3.40 -5.78
N ALA A 32 15.54 -3.16 -6.99
CA ALA A 32 15.04 -2.10 -7.85
C ALA A 32 13.56 -2.31 -8.21
N GLU A 33 13.18 -3.53 -8.55
CA GLU A 33 11.81 -3.91 -8.86
C GLU A 33 10.88 -3.75 -7.66
N TYR A 34 11.32 -4.12 -6.46
CA TYR A 34 10.56 -3.89 -5.22
C TYR A 34 10.22 -2.41 -5.02
N PHE A 35 11.21 -1.51 -5.13
CA PHE A 35 10.97 -0.07 -4.97
C PHE A 35 10.07 0.49 -6.05
N ASN A 36 10.25 0.04 -7.30
CA ASN A 36 9.40 0.45 -8.41
C ASN A 36 7.94 0.03 -8.15
N THR A 37 7.71 -1.25 -7.86
CA THR A 37 6.38 -1.79 -7.60
C THR A 37 5.71 -1.10 -6.41
N LYS A 38 6.45 -0.83 -5.32
CA LYS A 38 5.93 -0.07 -4.18
C LYS A 38 5.48 1.34 -4.58
N SER A 39 6.29 2.03 -5.39
CA SER A 39 5.96 3.36 -5.91
C SER A 39 4.71 3.34 -6.80
N HIS A 40 4.62 2.35 -7.70
CA HIS A 40 3.45 2.14 -8.56
C HIS A 40 2.19 1.91 -7.74
N ILE A 41 2.22 1.03 -6.73
CA ILE A 41 1.07 0.77 -5.86
C ILE A 41 0.63 2.05 -5.15
N ASN A 42 1.56 2.85 -4.60
CA ASN A 42 1.20 4.12 -3.98
C ASN A 42 0.53 5.09 -4.96
N SER A 43 0.99 5.14 -6.21
CA SER A 43 0.37 5.99 -7.24
C SER A 43 -1.03 5.52 -7.63
N GLU A 44 -1.27 4.21 -7.64
CA GLU A 44 -2.59 3.62 -7.87
C GLU A 44 -3.53 3.90 -6.69
N LEU A 45 -3.06 3.84 -5.44
CA LEU A 45 -3.84 4.25 -4.26
C LEU A 45 -4.26 5.72 -4.33
N LEU A 46 -3.36 6.61 -4.73
CA LEU A 46 -3.67 8.04 -4.93
C LEU A 46 -4.66 8.26 -6.08
N THR A 47 -4.60 7.43 -7.11
CA THR A 47 -5.55 7.47 -8.23
C THR A 47 -6.93 7.01 -7.77
N LEU A 48 -7.00 5.90 -7.03
CA LEU A 48 -8.23 5.41 -6.42
C LEU A 48 -8.85 6.45 -5.52
N GLN A 49 -8.05 7.10 -4.66
CA GLN A 49 -8.50 8.23 -3.86
C GLN A 49 -9.24 9.25 -4.73
N LYS A 50 -8.63 9.75 -5.81
CA LYS A 50 -9.24 10.78 -6.67
C LYS A 50 -10.55 10.32 -7.30
N THR A 51 -10.65 9.05 -7.69
CA THR A 51 -11.82 8.48 -8.34
C THR A 51 -12.97 8.20 -7.36
N ILE A 52 -12.68 7.79 -6.12
CA ILE A 52 -13.69 7.36 -5.13
C ILE A 52 -14.03 8.41 -4.07
N SER A 53 -13.21 9.47 -3.94
CA SER A 53 -13.46 10.53 -2.97
C SER A 53 -14.85 11.13 -3.14
N GLY A 54 -15.29 11.41 -4.37
CA GLY A 54 -16.59 12.02 -4.62
C GLY A 54 -17.78 11.14 -4.23
N SER A 55 -17.75 9.85 -4.58
CA SER A 55 -18.84 8.92 -4.27
C SER A 55 -18.93 8.65 -2.76
N LEU A 56 -17.79 8.48 -2.10
CA LEU A 56 -17.76 8.20 -0.67
C LEU A 56 -18.07 9.45 0.17
N THR A 57 -17.59 10.63 -0.23
CA THR A 57 -17.97 11.92 0.38
C THR A 57 -19.49 12.07 0.40
N ARG A 58 -20.14 11.77 -0.73
CA ARG A 58 -21.60 11.87 -0.85
C ARG A 58 -22.31 10.86 0.05
N ALA A 59 -21.88 9.60 0.04
CA ALA A 59 -22.48 8.56 0.88
C ALA A 59 -22.38 8.90 2.38
N VAL A 60 -21.22 9.39 2.82
CA VAL A 60 -20.99 9.80 4.22
C VAL A 60 -21.81 11.04 4.57
N TRP A 61 -21.84 12.06 3.70
CA TRP A 61 -22.62 13.28 3.94
C TRP A 61 -24.14 13.04 3.99
N GLU A 62 -24.66 12.16 3.12
CA GLU A 62 -26.07 11.78 3.10
C GLU A 62 -26.42 10.76 4.21
N LEU A 63 -25.46 10.41 5.08
CA LEU A 63 -25.59 9.38 6.13
C LEU A 63 -26.06 8.02 5.59
N ASN A 64 -25.74 7.74 4.33
CA ASN A 64 -26.07 6.49 3.66
C ASN A 64 -24.97 5.46 3.91
N THR A 65 -25.03 4.84 5.10
CA THR A 65 -24.04 3.85 5.54
C THR A 65 -23.98 2.64 4.61
N GLN A 66 -25.11 2.19 4.06
CA GLN A 66 -25.15 1.09 3.11
C GLN A 66 -24.34 1.40 1.85
N GLN A 67 -24.51 2.60 1.28
CA GLN A 67 -23.73 3.01 0.11
C GLN A 67 -22.23 3.11 0.42
N ALA A 68 -21.87 3.60 1.61
CA ALA A 68 -20.47 3.64 2.03
C ALA A 68 -19.87 2.24 2.18
N VAL A 69 -20.64 1.27 2.69
CA VAL A 69 -20.25 -0.15 2.77
C VAL A 69 -20.08 -0.74 1.38
N ASP A 70 -21.06 -0.59 0.48
CA ASP A 70 -21.01 -1.16 -0.87
C ASP A 70 -19.80 -0.63 -1.68
N ILE A 71 -19.49 0.67 -1.54
CA ILE A 71 -18.28 1.27 -2.15
C ILE A 71 -17.01 0.65 -1.54
N SER A 72 -16.99 0.44 -0.22
CA SER A 72 -15.85 -0.14 0.48
C SER A 72 -15.63 -1.61 0.13
N GLU A 73 -16.71 -2.37 -0.07
CA GLU A 73 -16.66 -3.74 -0.59
C GLU A 73 -16.11 -3.78 -2.03
N GLY A 74 -16.48 -2.81 -2.86
CA GLY A 74 -15.88 -2.65 -4.19
C GLY A 74 -14.38 -2.36 -4.15
N LEU A 75 -13.92 -1.57 -3.16
CA LEU A 75 -12.51 -1.23 -2.99
C LEU A 75 -11.68 -2.40 -2.45
N ILE A 76 -12.17 -3.13 -1.44
CA ILE A 76 -11.45 -4.27 -0.87
C ILE A 76 -11.35 -5.45 -1.86
N ALA A 77 -12.22 -5.50 -2.87
CA ALA A 77 -12.13 -6.47 -3.97
C ALA A 77 -10.95 -6.20 -4.93
N ILE A 78 -10.35 -5.01 -4.88
CA ILE A 78 -9.16 -4.69 -5.67
C ILE A 78 -7.96 -5.40 -5.02
N PRO A 79 -7.22 -6.28 -5.74
CA PRO A 79 -6.20 -7.14 -5.14
C PRO A 79 -5.09 -6.43 -4.34
N MET A 80 -4.82 -5.16 -4.64
CA MET A 80 -3.83 -4.36 -3.92
C MET A 80 -4.31 -3.76 -2.61
N ILE A 81 -5.61 -3.69 -2.38
CA ILE A 81 -6.18 -3.16 -1.14
C ILE A 81 -6.29 -4.32 -0.16
N LYS A 82 -5.57 -4.20 0.95
CA LYS A 82 -5.63 -5.14 2.07
C LYS A 82 -6.55 -4.68 3.17
N GLY A 83 -6.78 -3.38 3.28
CA GLY A 83 -7.66 -2.80 4.27
C GLY A 83 -8.28 -1.49 3.83
N ILE A 84 -9.49 -1.23 4.27
CA ILE A 84 -10.16 0.05 4.15
C ILE A 84 -10.83 0.39 5.47
N THR A 85 -10.70 1.65 5.89
CA THR A 85 -11.44 2.19 7.04
C THR A 85 -12.02 3.53 6.64
N VAL A 86 -13.32 3.71 6.86
CA VAL A 86 -14.05 4.95 6.59
C VAL A 86 -14.64 5.45 7.90
N THR A 87 -14.35 6.70 8.24
CA THR A 87 -14.86 7.34 9.44
C THR A 87 -15.68 8.58 9.12
N ASP A 88 -16.59 8.94 10.01
CA ASP A 88 -17.30 10.23 9.97
C ASP A 88 -16.42 11.39 10.47
N GLU A 89 -16.99 12.60 10.50
CA GLU A 89 -16.35 13.82 11.02
C GLU A 89 -15.96 13.74 12.51
N ALA A 90 -16.61 12.87 13.28
CA ALA A 90 -16.32 12.63 14.69
C ALA A 90 -15.31 11.48 14.92
N ASN A 91 -14.76 10.92 13.84
CA ASN A 91 -13.91 9.72 13.82
C ASN A 91 -14.61 8.41 14.26
N ASN A 92 -15.94 8.35 14.20
CA ASN A 92 -16.64 7.07 14.36
C ASN A 92 -16.48 6.25 13.08
N VAL A 93 -16.19 4.97 13.24
CA VAL A 93 -16.05 4.04 12.10
C VAL A 93 -17.42 3.77 11.50
N ILE A 94 -17.60 4.14 10.23
CA ILE A 94 -18.79 3.83 9.43
C ILE A 94 -18.65 2.42 8.84
N THR A 95 -17.48 2.13 8.28
CA THR A 95 -17.15 0.80 7.74
C THR A 95 -15.66 0.54 7.84
N GLN A 96 -15.33 -0.73 8.09
CA GLN A 96 -13.96 -1.22 8.22
C GLN A 96 -13.90 -2.64 7.67
N LEU A 97 -13.09 -2.84 6.63
CA LEU A 97 -12.96 -4.12 5.94
C LEU A 97 -11.47 -4.46 5.77
N GLY A 98 -11.15 -5.75 5.90
CA GLY A 98 -9.79 -6.27 5.70
C GLY A 98 -8.85 -6.03 6.90
N GLU A 99 -7.56 -5.89 6.60
CA GLU A 99 -6.51 -5.64 7.57
C GLU A 99 -6.64 -4.24 8.18
N ILE A 100 -6.34 -4.15 9.47
CA ILE A 100 -6.43 -2.93 10.25
C ILE A 100 -5.07 -2.64 10.88
N LEU A 101 -4.71 -1.37 10.99
CA LEU A 101 -3.52 -0.98 11.75
C LEU A 101 -3.79 -1.21 13.22
N SER A 102 -3.11 -2.19 13.81
CA SER A 102 -3.23 -2.50 15.23
C SER A 102 -2.26 -1.63 16.02
N THR A 103 -2.45 -0.31 16.01
CA THR A 103 -1.76 0.57 16.96
C THR A 103 -2.65 1.77 17.30
N PRO A 104 -2.95 2.01 18.59
CA PRO A 104 -3.62 3.22 19.02
C PRO A 104 -2.66 4.41 18.88
N SER A 105 -2.91 5.24 17.87
CA SER A 105 -2.77 6.70 17.92
C SER A 105 -1.66 7.28 18.82
N GLN A 106 -0.40 7.29 18.36
CA GLN A 106 0.57 8.33 18.71
C GLN A 106 1.53 8.63 17.56
N THR A 107 1.08 9.38 16.56
CA THR A 107 1.94 10.36 15.90
C THR A 107 1.07 11.56 15.53
N SER A 108 1.18 12.58 16.39
CA SER A 108 0.93 13.98 16.08
C SER A 108 -0.50 14.38 15.77
N LYS A 109 -1.19 14.90 16.81
CA LYS A 109 -2.14 16.02 16.69
C LYS A 109 -1.41 17.29 16.21
N ASP A 110 -0.72 17.21 15.09
CA ASP A 110 -0.14 18.36 14.43
C ASP A 110 -0.43 18.24 12.94
N SER A 111 -1.38 19.07 12.53
CA SER A 111 -1.76 19.36 11.16
C SER A 111 -2.53 18.27 10.40
N PHE A 112 -3.85 18.44 10.35
CA PHE A 112 -4.71 17.97 9.25
C PHE A 112 -4.29 18.68 7.94
N ASN A 113 -3.10 18.37 7.45
CA ASN A 113 -2.65 18.75 6.11
C ASN A 113 -2.78 17.53 5.19
N GLU A 114 -3.15 17.84 3.95
CA GLU A 114 -3.62 16.95 2.92
C GLU A 114 -2.66 15.77 2.68
N HIS A 115 -3.20 14.53 2.70
CA HIS A 115 -2.53 13.25 2.44
C HIS A 115 -1.47 12.80 3.46
N GLN A 116 -1.85 11.88 4.36
CA GLN A 116 -0.89 11.21 5.24
C GLN A 116 -0.53 9.81 4.70
N SER A 117 0.74 9.59 4.38
CA SER A 117 1.27 8.26 4.07
C SER A 117 1.41 7.45 5.35
N ILE A 118 0.79 6.28 5.40
CA ILE A 118 0.88 5.35 6.53
C ILE A 118 1.90 4.26 6.17
N SER A 119 2.79 3.92 7.10
CA SER A 119 3.72 2.80 6.95
C SER A 119 4.00 2.17 8.31
N SER A 120 3.55 0.94 8.50
CA SER A 120 3.82 0.11 9.68
C SER A 120 4.89 -0.91 9.30
N LEU A 121 6.11 -0.70 9.79
CA LEU A 121 7.23 -1.64 9.56
C LEU A 121 7.00 -2.99 10.25
N ALA A 122 6.22 -3.01 11.34
CA ALA A 122 5.94 -4.22 12.12
C ALA A 122 4.92 -5.14 11.42
N GLU A 123 3.91 -4.55 10.77
CA GLU A 123 2.84 -5.31 10.09
C GLU A 123 3.10 -5.42 8.57
N GLY A 124 4.12 -4.74 8.05
CA GLY A 124 4.38 -4.69 6.61
C GLY A 124 3.29 -3.96 5.81
N LEU A 125 2.41 -3.23 6.51
CA LEU A 125 1.32 -2.46 5.93
C LEU A 125 1.80 -1.07 5.54
N PHE A 126 1.31 -0.58 4.40
CA PHE A 126 1.50 0.79 3.97
C PHE A 126 0.26 1.30 3.25
N GLY A 127 0.06 2.61 3.20
CA GLY A 127 -1.14 3.15 2.60
C GLY A 127 -1.27 4.65 2.70
N HIS A 128 -2.49 5.13 2.49
CA HIS A 128 -2.80 6.55 2.50
C HIS A 128 -4.09 6.84 3.26
N SER A 129 -4.07 7.91 4.05
CA SER A 129 -5.25 8.49 4.66
C SER A 129 -5.54 9.86 4.06
N PHE A 130 -6.81 10.09 3.71
CA PHE A 130 -7.25 11.34 3.09
C PHE A 130 -8.63 11.77 3.60
N PRO A 131 -8.88 13.08 3.73
CA PRO A 131 -10.18 13.60 4.14
C PRO A 131 -11.19 13.50 2.99
N LEU A 132 -12.45 13.27 3.35
CA LEU A 132 -13.60 13.44 2.46
C LEU A 132 -14.09 14.88 2.57
N ILE A 133 -13.99 15.63 1.48
CA ILE A 133 -14.30 17.07 1.46
C ILE A 133 -15.57 17.28 0.64
N PHE A 134 -16.61 17.79 1.29
CA PHE A 134 -17.84 18.21 0.63
C PHE A 134 -17.84 19.73 0.43
N GLU A 135 -18.16 20.18 -0.78
CA GLU A 135 -18.30 21.61 -1.10
C GLU A 135 -19.76 21.97 -1.31
N PHE A 136 -20.28 22.90 -0.50
CA PHE A 136 -21.62 23.44 -0.64
C PHE A 136 -21.60 24.96 -0.56
N SER A 137 -22.14 25.62 -1.59
CA SER A 137 -22.23 27.09 -1.66
C SER A 137 -20.88 27.80 -1.43
N GLY A 138 -19.78 27.23 -1.95
CA GLY A 138 -18.43 27.79 -1.83
C GLY A 138 -17.78 27.61 -0.45
N ARG A 139 -18.38 26.82 0.45
CA ARG A 139 -17.75 26.37 1.70
C ARG A 139 -17.40 24.89 1.59
N THR A 140 -16.16 24.55 1.90
CA THR A 140 -15.71 23.17 2.04
C THR A 140 -15.86 22.72 3.49
N THR A 141 -16.31 21.49 3.69
CA THR A 141 -16.41 20.87 5.01
C THR A 141 -15.93 19.43 4.92
N THR A 142 -15.07 19.05 5.87
CA THR A 142 -14.62 17.66 5.99
C THR A 142 -15.74 16.84 6.61
N VAL A 143 -16.24 15.86 5.88
CA VAL A 143 -17.37 15.02 6.33
C VAL A 143 -16.90 13.67 6.90
N GLY A 144 -15.63 13.35 6.71
CA GLY A 144 -15.05 12.09 7.16
C GLY A 144 -13.62 11.89 6.70
N THR A 145 -13.05 10.72 7.00
CA THR A 145 -11.69 10.33 6.58
C THR A 145 -11.72 8.90 6.06
N VAL A 146 -10.91 8.63 5.03
CA VAL A 146 -10.70 7.28 4.50
C VAL A 146 -9.25 6.91 4.68
N THR A 147 -9.02 5.70 5.13
CA THR A 147 -7.70 5.06 5.14
C THR A 147 -7.74 3.84 4.22
N LEU A 148 -6.88 3.84 3.20
CA LEU A 148 -6.63 2.70 2.32
C LEU A 148 -5.28 2.08 2.67
N LEU A 149 -5.24 0.76 2.80
CA LEU A 149 -4.05 0.00 3.16
C LEU A 149 -3.74 -1.05 2.11
N SER A 150 -2.46 -1.23 1.87
CA SER A 150 -1.82 -2.29 1.10
C SER A 150 -0.74 -2.94 1.97
N SER A 151 -0.13 -4.03 1.50
CA SER A 151 0.91 -4.75 2.25
C SER A 151 2.12 -5.08 1.39
N ASN A 152 3.26 -5.36 2.02
CA ASN A 152 4.44 -5.83 1.32
C ASN A 152 4.20 -7.18 0.62
N ASP A 153 3.29 -8.02 1.11
CA ASP A 153 2.90 -9.27 0.43
C ASP A 153 2.27 -9.00 -0.95
N VAL A 154 1.54 -7.89 -1.11
CA VAL A 154 1.03 -7.46 -2.42
C VAL A 154 2.19 -7.15 -3.37
N ILE A 155 3.23 -6.47 -2.88
CA ILE A 155 4.42 -6.17 -3.68
C ILE A 155 5.06 -7.47 -4.17
N PHE A 156 5.29 -8.43 -3.27
CA PHE A 156 5.89 -9.71 -3.64
C PHE A 156 5.00 -10.52 -4.59
N SER A 157 3.70 -10.57 -4.34
CA SER A 157 2.73 -11.23 -5.23
C SER A 157 2.77 -10.64 -6.64
N ARG A 158 2.93 -9.32 -6.75
CA ARG A 158 3.00 -8.62 -8.03
C ARG A 158 4.29 -8.92 -8.80
N ILE A 159 5.41 -9.00 -8.09
CA ILE A 159 6.71 -9.39 -8.66
C ILE A 159 6.70 -10.87 -9.10
N GLU A 160 6.07 -11.76 -8.32
CA GLU A 160 5.97 -13.19 -8.66
C GLU A 160 5.20 -13.44 -9.96
N VAL A 161 4.08 -12.74 -10.13
CA VAL A 161 3.22 -12.90 -11.32
C VAL A 161 3.73 -12.04 -12.49
N GLY A 162 4.60 -11.06 -12.24
CA GLY A 162 5.22 -10.21 -13.26
C GLY A 162 4.27 -9.19 -13.91
N ILE A 163 3.25 -8.71 -13.18
CA ILE A 163 2.20 -7.81 -13.69
C ILE A 163 2.24 -6.42 -13.07
#